data_AF-A0AB35PPX5-F1
#
_entry.id   AF-A0AB35PPX5-F1
#
_cell.length_a   1.000
_cell.length_b   1.000
_cell.length_c   1.000
_cell.angle_alpha   90.00
_cell.angle_beta   90.00
_cell.angle_gamma   90.00
#
_symmetry.space_group_name_H-M   'P 1'
#
loop_
_entity.id
_entity.type
_entity.pdbx_description
1 polymer ?
#
loop_
_entity_poly.entity_id
_entity_poly.type
_entity_poly.pdbx_seq_one_letter_code
_entity_poly.pdbx_strand_id
1 'polypeptide(L)'
;AVRNLISARRAADVRGVLTMIVARTEADAEEGITSESEQGEKEGSTGERTPEGWDRTKAGLDQEMARGLAYAPYAELVWCETSEPNLEDAKRFADAIHKEHTG
;
A
#
# COMPACT_ATOMS: atom_id res chain seq x y z
N ALA A 1 -6.15 3.08 -3.06
CA ALA A 1 -6.25 1.66 -3.56
C ALA A 1 -7.40 0.79 -2.98
N VAL A 2 -7.81 0.96 -1.71
CA VAL A 2 -8.80 0.08 -1.02
C VAL A 2 -10.08 -0.19 -1.81
N ARG A 3 -10.64 0.83 -2.49
CA ARG A 3 -11.84 0.67 -3.34
C ARG A 3 -11.70 -0.45 -4.38
N ASN A 4 -10.51 -0.62 -4.94
CA ASN A 4 -10.24 -1.64 -5.95
C ASN A 4 -10.20 -3.05 -5.33
N LEU A 5 -9.64 -3.19 -4.13
CA LEU A 5 -9.63 -4.45 -3.37
C LEU A 5 -11.06 -4.89 -3.02
N ILE A 6 -11.90 -3.96 -2.55
CA ILE A 6 -13.32 -4.21 -2.28
C ILE A 6 -14.04 -4.65 -3.57
N SER A 7 -13.77 -3.98 -4.69
CA SER A 7 -14.36 -4.35 -5.98
C SER A 7 -13.95 -5.76 -6.42
N ALA A 8 -12.68 -6.13 -6.23
CA ALA A 8 -12.17 -7.46 -6.55
C ALA A 8 -12.84 -8.55 -5.68
N ARG A 9 -12.95 -8.32 -4.36
CA ARG A 9 -13.67 -9.22 -3.45
C ARG A 9 -15.12 -9.38 -3.85
N ARG A 10 -15.81 -8.26 -4.12
CA ARG A 10 -17.21 -8.28 -4.56
C ARG A 10 -17.40 -9.07 -5.85
N ALA A 11 -16.47 -8.99 -6.80
CA ALA A 11 -16.53 -9.77 -8.03
C ALA A 11 -16.37 -11.28 -7.76
N ALA A 12 -15.47 -11.67 -6.85
CA ALA A 12 -15.30 -13.07 -6.42
C ALA A 12 -16.57 -13.60 -5.73
N ASP A 13 -17.17 -12.79 -4.85
CA ASP A 13 -18.39 -13.15 -4.12
C ASP A 13 -19.59 -13.35 -5.07
N VAL A 14 -19.77 -12.47 -6.06
CA VAL A 14 -20.80 -12.60 -7.09
C VAL A 14 -20.63 -13.87 -7.92
N ARG A 15 -19.37 -14.29 -8.13
CA ARG A 15 -19.05 -15.52 -8.87
C ARG A 15 -19.07 -16.78 -8.01
N GLY A 16 -19.19 -16.65 -6.69
CA GLY A 16 -19.17 -17.78 -5.76
C GLY A 16 -17.85 -18.54 -5.75
N VAL A 17 -16.72 -17.85 -5.99
CA VAL A 17 -15.37 -18.45 -6.00
C VAL A 17 -14.48 -17.86 -4.93
N LEU A 18 -13.66 -18.69 -4.29
CA LEU A 18 -12.69 -18.26 -3.28
C LEU A 18 -11.39 -17.76 -3.93
N THR A 19 -11.50 -16.71 -4.74
CA THR A 19 -10.32 -16.09 -5.33
C THR A 19 -9.49 -15.41 -4.25
N MET A 20 -8.19 -15.71 -4.26
CA MET A 20 -7.18 -15.05 -3.45
C MET A 20 -6.87 -13.67 -4.02
N ILE A 21 -6.91 -12.65 -3.16
CA ILE A 21 -6.65 -11.25 -3.46
C ILE A 21 -5.33 -10.86 -2.83
N VAL A 22 -4.43 -10.35 -3.67
CA VAL A 22 -3.11 -9.85 -3.27
C VAL A 22 -3.12 -8.33 -3.41
N ALA A 23 -2.80 -7.62 -2.33
CA ALA A 23 -2.60 -6.18 -2.35
C ALA A 23 -1.13 -5.87 -2.55
N ARG A 24 -0.79 -5.26 -3.70
CA ARG A 24 0.57 -4.80 -4.01
C ARG A 24 0.76 -3.34 -3.59
N THR A 25 1.93 -3.07 -3.03
CA THR A 25 2.48 -1.75 -2.70
C THR A 25 3.90 -1.66 -3.30
N GLU A 26 4.52 -0.49 -3.38
CA GLU A 26 5.77 -0.26 -4.11
C GLU A 26 6.81 0.52 -3.27
N ALA A 27 7.82 -0.17 -2.73
CA ALA A 27 8.87 0.40 -1.84
C ALA A 27 9.69 1.48 -2.51
N ASP A 28 9.91 1.32 -3.81
CA ASP A 28 10.78 2.16 -4.61
C ASP A 28 9.99 3.17 -5.44
N ALA A 29 8.76 3.47 -5.03
CA ALA A 29 8.01 4.55 -5.63
C ALA A 29 8.86 5.83 -5.56
N GLU A 30 9.38 6.27 -6.72
CA GLU A 30 9.98 7.60 -6.88
C GLU A 30 9.06 8.63 -6.23
N GLU A 31 9.61 9.68 -5.59
CA GLU A 31 8.89 10.76 -4.90
C GLU A 31 7.43 10.87 -5.36
N GLY A 32 6.54 10.21 -4.61
CA GLY A 32 5.20 9.90 -5.09
C GLY A 32 4.38 11.15 -5.33
N ILE A 33 3.52 11.07 -6.33
CA ILE A 33 2.60 12.11 -6.76
C ILE A 33 1.20 11.63 -6.35
N THR A 34 0.58 12.27 -5.37
CA THR A 34 -0.75 11.87 -4.87
C THR A 34 -1.78 12.98 -5.06
N SER A 35 -3.06 12.61 -5.02
CA SER A 35 -4.19 13.55 -5.14
C SER A 35 -4.77 13.86 -3.76
N GLU A 36 -5.28 15.09 -3.57
CA GLU A 36 -5.92 15.55 -2.30
C GLU A 36 -7.00 14.60 -1.73
N SER A 37 -7.59 13.74 -2.59
CA SER A 37 -8.62 12.76 -2.24
C SER A 37 -8.17 11.72 -1.21
N GLU A 38 -6.87 11.49 -1.04
CA GLU A 38 -6.31 10.47 -0.14
C GLU A 38 -5.87 11.09 1.19
N GLN A 39 -6.81 11.70 1.92
CA GLN A 39 -6.56 12.41 3.20
C GLN A 39 -5.89 11.57 4.30
N GLY A 40 -5.90 10.24 4.18
CA GLY A 40 -5.14 9.34 5.07
C GLY A 40 -3.63 9.35 4.82
N GLU A 41 -3.16 9.85 3.68
CA GLU A 41 -1.73 9.92 3.31
C GLU A 41 -1.05 11.24 3.73
N LYS A 42 -1.73 12.11 4.50
CA LYS A 42 -1.16 13.40 4.95
C LYS A 42 0.11 13.25 5.79
N GLU A 43 0.30 12.11 6.46
CA GLU A 43 1.51 11.84 7.25
C GLU A 43 2.78 11.64 6.39
N GLY A 44 2.63 11.45 5.06
CA GLY A 44 3.74 11.33 4.11
C GLY A 44 3.94 12.55 3.20
N SER A 45 3.07 13.57 3.24
CA SER A 45 3.17 14.72 2.34
C SER A 45 4.32 15.66 2.74
N THR A 46 5.09 16.08 1.75
CA THR A 46 6.16 17.08 1.91
C THR A 46 5.63 18.51 1.97
N GLY A 47 4.37 18.73 1.60
CA GLY A 47 3.75 20.05 1.44
C GLY A 47 4.12 20.75 0.13
N GLU A 48 4.96 20.15 -0.72
CA GLU A 48 5.28 20.64 -2.05
C GLU A 48 4.28 20.10 -3.09
N ARG A 49 3.93 20.95 -4.07
CA ARG A 49 2.99 20.61 -5.14
C ARG A 49 3.64 20.75 -6.51
N THR A 50 3.42 19.79 -7.39
CA THR A 50 3.89 19.88 -8.78
C THR A 50 3.04 20.88 -9.58
N PRO A 51 3.55 21.38 -10.73
CA PRO A 51 2.80 22.30 -11.60
C PRO A 51 1.45 21.74 -12.10
N GLU A 52 1.34 20.42 -12.21
CA GLU A 52 0.14 19.69 -12.63
C GLU A 52 -0.87 19.53 -11.48
N GLY A 53 -0.51 19.93 -10.26
CA GLY A 53 -1.40 19.97 -9.11
C GLY A 53 -1.34 18.74 -8.21
N TRP A 54 -0.26 17.96 -8.24
CA TRP A 54 -0.08 16.79 -7.39
C TRP A 54 0.73 17.07 -6.14
N ASP A 55 0.38 16.43 -5.02
CA ASP A 55 1.14 16.55 -3.78
C ASP A 55 2.34 15.60 -3.82
N ARG A 56 3.51 16.10 -3.44
CA ARG A 56 4.73 15.29 -3.31
C ARG A 56 4.73 14.54 -1.98
N THR A 57 4.96 13.23 -2.02
CA THR A 57 5.11 12.39 -0.83
C THR A 57 6.53 11.90 -0.63
N LYS A 58 6.90 11.69 0.64
CA LYS A 58 8.17 11.07 1.00
C LYS A 58 8.15 9.59 0.65
N ALA A 59 8.99 9.21 -0.31
CA ALA A 59 9.22 7.82 -0.67
C ALA A 59 9.85 7.04 0.49
N GLY A 60 9.70 5.71 0.44
CA GLY A 60 10.44 4.77 1.27
C GLY A 60 9.58 3.76 2.01
N LEU A 61 10.26 2.83 2.70
CA LEU A 61 9.65 1.67 3.33
C LEU A 61 8.56 2.04 4.36
N ASP A 62 8.68 3.18 5.05
CA ASP A 62 7.69 3.63 6.03
C ASP A 62 6.33 3.95 5.39
N GLN A 63 6.34 4.56 4.19
CA GLN A 63 5.11 4.83 3.43
C GLN A 63 4.45 3.52 2.99
N GLU A 64 5.25 2.55 2.56
CA GLU A 64 4.73 1.26 2.12
C GLU A 64 4.23 0.39 3.26
N MET A 65 4.85 0.45 4.43
CA MET A 65 4.29 -0.18 5.64
C MET A 65 2.92 0.42 5.97
N ALA A 66 2.75 1.75 5.90
CA ALA A 66 1.45 2.38 6.13
C ALA A 66 0.39 1.95 5.10
N ARG A 67 0.75 1.86 3.82
CA ARG A 67 -0.12 1.33 2.76
C ARG A 67 -0.47 -0.13 2.97
N GLY A 68 0.52 -0.95 3.31
CA GLY A 68 0.34 -2.36 3.62
C GLY A 68 -0.64 -2.58 4.78
N LEU A 69 -0.50 -1.82 5.87
CA LEU A 69 -1.43 -1.82 6.99
C LEU A 69 -2.85 -1.40 6.57
N ALA A 70 -2.99 -0.39 5.73
CA ALA A 70 -4.29 0.03 5.21
C ALA A 70 -4.95 -1.02 4.30
N TYR A 71 -4.17 -1.85 3.62
CA TYR A 71 -4.66 -2.85 2.66
C TYR A 71 -4.92 -4.21 3.32
N ALA A 72 -4.21 -4.53 4.40
CA ALA A 72 -4.27 -5.82 5.09
C ALA A 72 -5.71 -6.30 5.43
N PRO A 73 -6.67 -5.44 5.85
CA PRO A 73 -8.05 -5.89 6.11
C PRO A 73 -8.83 -6.33 4.86
N TYR A 74 -8.32 -6.07 3.66
CA TYR A 74 -9.03 -6.24 2.39
C TYR A 74 -8.38 -7.24 1.44
N ALA A 75 -7.27 -7.88 1.84
CA ALA A 75 -6.52 -8.82 1.01
C ALA A 75 -6.03 -10.00 1.84
N GLU A 76 -5.84 -11.15 1.19
CA GLU A 76 -5.29 -12.34 1.86
C GLU A 76 -3.76 -12.27 1.95
N LEU A 77 -3.12 -11.59 1.01
CA LEU A 77 -1.68 -11.34 1.04
C LEU A 77 -1.40 -9.88 0.74
N VAL A 78 -0.38 -9.34 1.42
CA VAL A 78 0.20 -8.03 1.13
C VAL A 78 1.59 -8.26 0.54
N TRP A 79 1.88 -7.58 -0.57
CA TRP A 79 3.16 -7.65 -1.27
C TRP A 79 3.76 -6.25 -1.39
N CYS A 80 4.92 -6.05 -0.77
CA CYS A 80 5.78 -4.90 -0.99
C CYS A 80 6.72 -5.20 -2.16
N GLU A 81 6.54 -4.54 -3.29
CA GLU A 81 7.46 -4.61 -4.42
C GLU A 81 8.75 -3.86 -4.10
N THR A 82 9.88 -4.44 -4.48
CA THR A 82 11.21 -3.84 -4.36
C THR A 82 12.05 -4.20 -5.58
N SER A 83 12.90 -3.28 -5.99
CA SER A 83 13.88 -3.35 -7.07
C SER A 83 15.16 -4.07 -6.64
N GLU A 84 15.49 -4.02 -5.35
CA GLU A 84 16.68 -4.63 -4.77
C GLU A 84 16.30 -5.67 -3.70
N PRO A 85 16.75 -6.94 -3.83
CA PRO A 85 16.46 -7.93 -2.81
C PRO A 85 17.24 -7.64 -1.51
N ASN A 86 16.53 -7.18 -0.47
CA ASN A 86 17.08 -6.90 0.85
C ASN A 86 16.31 -7.63 1.96
N LEU A 87 17.01 -8.49 2.72
CA LEU A 87 16.41 -9.25 3.82
C LEU A 87 16.06 -8.37 5.03
N GLU A 88 16.80 -7.28 5.28
CA GLU A 88 16.53 -6.37 6.39
C GLU A 88 15.24 -5.60 6.13
N ASP A 89 15.05 -5.08 4.91
CA ASP A 89 13.82 -4.37 4.53
C ASP A 89 12.62 -5.31 4.48
N ALA A 90 12.79 -6.52 3.94
CA ALA A 90 11.76 -7.56 3.97
C ALA A 90 11.34 -7.90 5.40
N LYS A 91 12.31 -8.02 6.32
CA LYS A 91 12.05 -8.26 7.74
C LYS A 91 11.32 -7.08 8.38
N ARG A 92 11.75 -5.85 8.15
CA ARG A 92 11.11 -4.64 8.70
C ARG A 92 9.66 -4.53 8.25
N PHE A 93 9.41 -4.75 6.96
CA PHE A 93 8.06 -4.75 6.41
C PHE A 93 7.20 -5.84 7.06
N ALA A 94 7.68 -7.08 7.08
CA ALA A 94 6.95 -8.20 7.67
C ALA A 94 6.66 -7.98 9.17
N ASP A 95 7.65 -7.54 9.94
CA ASP A 95 7.50 -7.28 11.38
C ASP A 95 6.46 -6.17 11.63
N ALA A 96 6.42 -5.12 10.80
CA ALA A 96 5.45 -4.05 10.93
C ALA A 96 4.01 -4.49 10.62
N ILE A 97 3.81 -5.27 9.54
CA ILE A 97 2.49 -5.81 9.20
C ILE A 97 2.02 -6.80 10.27
N HIS A 98 2.86 -7.75 10.68
CA HIS A 98 2.51 -8.77 11.68
C HIS A 98 2.24 -8.19 13.06
N LYS A 99 2.74 -6.99 13.38
CA LYS A 99 2.47 -6.32 14.66
C LYS A 99 0.99 -5.97 14.83
N GLU A 100 0.32 -5.51 13.77
CA GLU A 100 -1.09 -5.12 13.79
C GLU A 100 -2.01 -6.22 13.23
N HIS A 101 -1.50 -6.98 12.27
CA HIS A 101 -2.19 -8.08 11.60
C HIS A 101 -1.39 -9.36 11.79
N THR A 102 -1.49 -9.94 12.98
CA THR A 102 -0.96 -11.27 13.25
C THR A 102 -1.74 -12.29 12.40
N GLY A 103 -1.11 -12.80 11.35
CA GLY A 103 -1.51 -14.05 10.71
C GLY A 103 -1.21 -15.24 11.61
#